data_AF-A0A957H0R8-F1
#
_entry.id   AF-A0A957H0R8-F1
#
_cell.length_a   1.000
_cell.length_b   1.000
_cell.length_c   1.000
_cell.angle_alpha   90.00
_cell.angle_beta   90.00
_cell.angle_gamma   90.00
#
_symmetry.space_group_name_H-M   'P 1'
#
loop_
_entity.id
_entity.type
_entity.pdbx_description
1 polymer ?
#
loop_
_entity_poly.entity_id
_entity_poly.type
_entity_poly.pdbx_seq_one_letter_code
_entity_poly.pdbx_strand_id
1 'polypeptide(L)'
;LDKLEAWVEALAAEHNATLEKIWDSPPIQFHERCVAAVAKAAQITGETARPIISGAGHDAVYVNRVTPTGMIFIPCEDGLSHNELEHADMEDVIGGGNVLLQAMLQLANEA
;
A
#
# COMPACT_ATOMS: atom_id res chain seq x y z
N LEU A 1 -13.30 -15.82 -1.55
CA LEU A 1 -12.59 -16.52 -0.45
C LEU A 1 -13.42 -17.71 0.03
N ASP A 2 -14.72 -17.53 0.26
CA ASP A 2 -15.65 -18.56 0.77
C ASP A 2 -15.57 -19.91 0.03
N LYS A 3 -15.45 -19.89 -1.31
CA LYS A 3 -15.33 -21.13 -2.12
C LYS A 3 -14.00 -21.86 -1.88
N LEU A 4 -12.91 -21.12 -1.65
CA LEU A 4 -11.60 -21.71 -1.36
C LEU A 4 -11.59 -22.26 0.07
N GLU A 5 -12.09 -21.49 1.05
CA GLU A 5 -12.18 -21.93 2.44
C GLU A 5 -13.01 -23.22 2.57
N ALA A 6 -14.22 -23.24 2.00
CA ALA A 6 -15.08 -24.43 2.01
C ALA A 6 -14.40 -25.65 1.35
N TRP A 7 -13.62 -25.43 0.29
CA TRP A 7 -12.89 -26.50 -0.38
C TRP A 7 -11.72 -27.04 0.46
N VAL A 8 -10.94 -26.15 1.08
CA VAL A 8 -9.82 -26.54 1.96
C VAL A 8 -10.32 -27.26 3.21
N GLU A 9 -11.43 -26.79 3.80
CA GLU A 9 -12.08 -27.45 4.95
C GLU A 9 -12.51 -28.88 4.61
N ALA A 10 -13.13 -29.09 3.43
CA ALA A 10 -13.52 -30.42 2.97
C ALA A 10 -12.31 -31.35 2.79
N LEU A 11 -11.22 -30.84 2.18
CA LEU A 11 -9.99 -31.60 1.96
C LEU A 11 -9.29 -31.97 3.29
N ALA A 12 -9.27 -31.05 4.26
CA ALA A 12 -8.72 -31.31 5.58
C ALA A 12 -9.49 -32.42 6.31
N ALA A 13 -10.83 -32.40 6.21
CA ALA A 13 -11.69 -33.45 6.76
C ALA A 13 -11.44 -34.82 6.10
N GLU A 14 -11.29 -34.88 4.78
CA GLU A 14 -11.01 -36.12 4.03
C GLU A 14 -9.69 -36.77 4.49
N HIS A 15 -8.67 -35.96 4.79
CA HIS A 15 -7.33 -36.44 5.14
C HIS A 15 -7.01 -36.45 6.64
N ASN A 16 -7.99 -36.18 7.52
CA ASN A 16 -7.78 -36.02 8.96
C ASN A 16 -6.67 -34.99 9.31
N ALA A 17 -6.60 -33.90 8.53
CA ALA A 17 -5.66 -32.80 8.77
C ALA A 17 -6.30 -31.70 9.62
N THR A 18 -5.47 -30.92 10.31
CA THR A 18 -5.92 -29.72 11.04
C THR A 18 -5.66 -28.47 10.18
N LEU A 19 -6.64 -27.58 10.12
CA LEU A 19 -6.54 -26.31 9.42
C LEU A 19 -6.47 -25.16 10.44
N GLU A 20 -5.55 -24.23 10.21
CA GLU A 20 -5.40 -23.00 11.01
C GLU A 20 -5.24 -21.80 10.08
N LYS A 21 -6.11 -20.79 10.22
CA LYS A 21 -5.93 -19.50 9.53
C LYS A 21 -4.96 -18.64 10.35
N ILE A 22 -3.73 -18.52 9.87
CA ILE A 22 -2.66 -17.79 10.56
C ILE A 22 -2.70 -16.27 10.34
N TRP A 23 -3.37 -15.80 9.29
CA TRP A 23 -3.40 -14.39 8.95
C TRP A 23 -4.67 -14.01 8.19
N ASP A 24 -5.23 -12.85 8.53
CA ASP A 24 -6.39 -12.25 7.89
C ASP A 24 -6.24 -10.73 7.96
N SER A 25 -6.32 -10.06 6.81
CA SER A 25 -6.14 -8.61 6.70
C SER A 25 -7.20 -8.04 5.76
N PRO A 26 -8.32 -7.52 6.30
CA PRO A 26 -9.37 -6.93 5.47
C PRO A 26 -8.87 -5.64 4.78
N PRO A 27 -9.48 -5.25 3.65
CA PRO A 27 -9.17 -3.98 2.98
C PRO A 27 -9.38 -2.78 3.91
N ILE A 28 -8.50 -1.79 3.79
CA ILE A 28 -8.63 -0.52 4.52
C ILE A 28 -8.72 0.64 3.54
N GLN A 29 -9.28 1.75 4.01
CA GLN A 29 -9.18 3.05 3.36
C GLN A 29 -8.16 3.89 4.13
N PHE A 30 -7.21 4.47 3.42
CA PHE A 30 -6.30 5.45 4.00
C PHE A 30 -7.04 6.75 4.29
N HIS A 31 -6.52 7.51 5.26
CA HIS A 31 -7.18 8.72 5.73
C HIS A 31 -7.22 9.78 4.62
N GLU A 32 -8.41 10.30 4.32
CA GLU A 32 -8.63 11.22 3.19
C GLU A 32 -7.71 12.44 3.21
N ARG A 33 -7.49 13.02 4.40
CA ARG A 33 -6.53 14.12 4.61
C ARG A 33 -5.12 13.79 4.11
N CYS A 34 -4.61 12.59 4.42
CA CYS A 34 -3.27 12.17 4.01
C CYS A 34 -3.21 11.93 2.49
N VAL A 35 -4.23 11.29 1.93
CA VAL A 35 -4.36 11.07 0.48
C VAL A 35 -4.41 12.41 -0.27
N ALA A 36 -5.17 13.37 0.24
CA ALA A 36 -5.27 14.71 -0.34
C ALA A 36 -3.94 15.48 -0.25
N ALA A 37 -3.20 15.37 0.85
CA ALA A 37 -1.87 15.97 0.99
C ALA A 37 -0.87 15.39 -0.01
N VAL A 38 -0.89 14.07 -0.24
CA VAL A 38 -0.07 13.41 -1.27
C VAL A 38 -0.43 13.90 -2.67
N ALA A 39 -1.73 13.95 -3.00
CA ALA A 39 -2.18 14.41 -4.32
C ALA A 39 -1.78 15.86 -4.59
N LYS A 40 -1.88 16.74 -3.58
CA LYS A 40 -1.45 18.14 -3.68
C LYS A 40 0.07 18.26 -3.77
N ALA A 41 0.81 17.46 -3.02
CA ALA A 41 2.27 17.44 -3.09
C ALA A 41 2.77 17.06 -4.49
N ALA A 42 2.17 16.04 -5.13
CA ALA A 42 2.47 15.68 -6.51
C ALA A 42 2.25 16.85 -7.49
N GLN A 43 1.16 17.61 -7.32
CA GLN A 43 0.91 18.81 -8.13
C GLN A 43 1.97 19.90 -7.92
N ILE A 44 2.42 20.10 -6.68
CA ILE A 44 3.45 21.10 -6.33
C ILE A 44 4.80 20.74 -6.93
N THR A 45 5.17 19.45 -6.90
CA THR A 45 6.44 18.97 -7.44
C THR A 45 6.42 18.77 -8.95
N GLY A 46 5.26 18.87 -9.60
CA GLY A 46 5.10 18.71 -11.04
C GLY A 46 5.01 17.26 -11.50
N GLU A 47 4.81 16.31 -10.59
CA GLU A 47 4.73 14.88 -10.89
C GLU A 47 3.34 14.51 -11.43
N THR A 48 3.30 13.63 -12.42
CA THR A 48 2.04 13.03 -12.87
C THR A 48 1.61 11.95 -11.89
N ALA A 49 0.39 12.07 -11.34
CA ALA A 49 -0.11 11.13 -10.34
C ALA A 49 -1.56 10.71 -10.63
N ARG A 50 -1.92 9.51 -10.15
CA ARG A 50 -3.28 8.98 -10.18
C ARG A 50 -3.60 8.23 -8.89
N PRO A 51 -4.87 8.15 -8.48
CA PRO A 51 -5.28 7.24 -7.41
C PRO A 51 -4.96 5.78 -7.78
N ILE A 52 -4.57 5.00 -6.78
CA ILE A 52 -4.26 3.58 -6.92
C ILE A 52 -4.60 2.83 -5.62
N ILE A 53 -4.95 1.56 -5.76
CA ILE A 53 -5.15 0.63 -4.63
C ILE A 53 -3.87 -0.21 -4.53
N SER A 54 -3.27 -0.30 -3.33
CA SER A 54 -2.15 -1.24 -3.14
C SER A 54 -2.67 -2.68 -3.14
N GLY A 55 -2.06 -3.52 -3.96
CA GLY A 55 -2.32 -4.96 -3.98
C GLY A 55 -1.52 -5.74 -2.92
N ALA A 56 -0.54 -5.10 -2.26
CA ALA A 56 0.34 -5.72 -1.29
C ALA A 56 0.07 -5.21 0.14
N GLY A 57 0.42 -6.04 1.12
CA GLY A 57 0.43 -5.63 2.52
C GLY A 57 1.63 -4.72 2.81
N HIS A 58 1.39 -3.64 3.56
CA HIS A 58 2.44 -2.73 4.04
C HIS A 58 2.19 -2.40 5.51
N ASP A 59 3.24 -2.02 6.25
CA ASP A 59 3.10 -1.60 7.65
C ASP A 59 2.09 -0.45 7.82
N ALA A 60 1.99 0.43 6.83
CA ALA A 60 1.02 1.51 6.78
C ALA A 60 -0.44 1.05 6.99
N VAL A 61 -0.81 -0.16 6.56
CA VAL A 61 -2.14 -0.75 6.79
C VAL A 61 -2.44 -0.89 8.28
N TYR A 62 -1.44 -1.28 9.08
CA TYR A 62 -1.57 -1.40 10.53
C TYR A 62 -1.45 -0.05 11.22
N VAL A 63 -0.54 0.81 10.78
CA VAL A 63 -0.39 2.17 11.33
C VAL A 63 -1.68 2.99 11.16
N ASN A 64 -2.40 2.80 10.06
CA ASN A 64 -3.68 3.45 9.79
C ASN A 64 -4.78 3.13 10.83
N ARG A 65 -4.60 2.11 11.68
CA ARG A 65 -5.55 1.78 12.76
C ARG A 65 -5.45 2.74 13.95
N VAL A 66 -4.34 3.46 14.10
CA VAL A 66 -4.07 4.29 15.28
C VAL A 66 -3.79 5.74 14.95
N THR A 67 -3.55 6.09 13.69
CA THR A 67 -3.28 7.47 13.27
C THR A 67 -3.63 7.68 11.79
N PRO A 68 -4.04 8.91 11.37
CA PRO A 68 -4.19 9.26 9.97
C PRO A 68 -2.94 8.88 9.16
N THR A 69 -3.13 8.00 8.17
CA THR A 69 -2.03 7.45 7.37
C THR A 69 -2.38 7.50 5.88
N GLY A 70 -1.37 7.63 5.03
CA GLY A 70 -1.46 7.52 3.58
C GLY A 70 -0.17 6.93 3.01
N MET A 71 -0.16 6.64 1.71
CA MET A 71 1.01 6.09 1.01
C MET A 71 1.28 6.85 -0.29
N ILE A 72 2.54 6.82 -0.72
CA ILE A 72 3.01 7.32 -2.01
C ILE A 72 3.65 6.14 -2.73
N PHE A 73 3.25 5.91 -3.98
CA PHE A 73 3.84 4.90 -4.84
C PHE A 73 4.63 5.57 -5.96
N ILE A 74 5.77 4.97 -6.30
CA ILE A 74 6.53 5.29 -7.50
C ILE A 74 6.48 4.06 -8.44
N PRO A 75 6.68 4.25 -9.76
CA PRO A 75 6.82 3.14 -10.70
C PRO A 75 7.99 2.23 -10.36
N CYS A 76 7.89 0.99 -10.83
CA CYS A 76 8.96 0.01 -10.84
C CYS A 76 8.94 -0.64 -12.22
N GLU A 77 10.11 -0.90 -12.80
CA GLU A 77 10.27 -1.50 -14.13
C GLU A 77 9.50 -2.83 -14.20
N ASP A 78 8.67 -2.95 -15.24
CA ASP A 78 7.74 -4.08 -15.47
C ASP A 78 6.81 -4.45 -14.29
N GLY A 79 6.70 -3.58 -13.28
CA GLY A 79 5.95 -3.86 -12.04
C GLY A 79 6.52 -5.02 -11.24
N LEU A 80 7.80 -5.37 -11.45
CA LEU A 80 8.47 -6.46 -10.75
C LEU A 80 8.69 -6.08 -9.28
N SER A 81 8.51 -7.05 -8.38
CA SER A 81 8.96 -6.93 -7.00
C SER A 81 9.25 -8.32 -6.41
N HIS A 82 9.95 -8.36 -5.27
CA HIS A 82 10.45 -9.60 -4.65
C HIS A 82 11.33 -10.42 -5.63
N ASN A 83 12.06 -9.70 -6.48
CA ASN A 83 12.92 -10.24 -7.51
C ASN A 83 14.21 -9.41 -7.55
N GLU A 84 15.35 -10.04 -7.81
CA GLU A 84 16.65 -9.37 -7.90
C GLU A 84 16.73 -8.35 -9.04
N LEU A 85 15.84 -8.46 -10.04
CA LEU A 85 15.69 -7.53 -11.15
C LEU A 85 14.73 -6.36 -10.84
N GLU A 86 14.20 -6.27 -9.61
CA GLU A 86 13.40 -5.12 -9.17
C GLU A 86 14.20 -3.82 -9.35
N HIS A 87 13.64 -2.86 -10.08
CA HIS A 87 14.33 -1.62 -10.42
C HIS A 87 13.36 -0.43 -10.47
N ALA A 88 13.73 0.66 -9.80
CA ALA A 88 13.06 1.95 -9.91
C ALA A 88 14.04 2.96 -10.49
N ASP A 89 13.61 3.70 -11.50
CA ASP A 89 14.42 4.75 -12.10
C ASP A 89 14.72 5.84 -11.07
N MET A 90 15.94 6.38 -11.10
CA MET A 90 16.36 7.39 -10.13
C MET A 90 15.47 8.64 -10.16
N GLU A 91 14.95 8.99 -11.34
CA GLU A 91 14.02 10.10 -11.53
C GLU A 91 12.71 9.88 -10.76
N ASP A 92 12.13 8.68 -10.83
CA ASP A 92 10.94 8.28 -10.08
C ASP A 92 11.20 8.29 -8.56
N VAL A 93 12.37 7.80 -8.13
CA VAL A 93 12.76 7.80 -6.71
C VAL A 93 12.86 9.23 -6.17
N ILE A 94 13.47 10.14 -6.93
CA ILE A 94 13.58 11.56 -6.57
C ILE A 94 12.19 12.21 -6.55
N GLY A 95 11.36 11.95 -7.56
CA GLY A 95 9.99 12.45 -7.64
C GLY A 95 9.16 12.03 -6.42
N GLY A 96 9.16 10.73 -6.09
CA GLY A 96 8.49 10.21 -4.90
C GLY A 96 9.02 10.81 -3.59
N GLY A 97 10.34 10.98 -3.46
CA GLY A 97 10.96 11.62 -2.31
C GLY A 97 10.53 13.08 -2.14
N ASN A 98 10.44 13.85 -3.23
CA ASN A 98 9.97 15.22 -3.21
C ASN A 98 8.48 15.32 -2.84
N VAL A 99 7.64 14.41 -3.35
CA VAL A 99 6.23 14.31 -2.95
C VAL A 99 6.09 14.03 -1.46
N LEU A 100 6.88 13.09 -0.93
CA LEU A 100 6.90 12.78 0.50
C LEU A 100 7.26 14.02 1.33
N LEU A 101 8.34 14.70 0.97
CA LEU A 101 8.79 15.91 1.65
C LEU A 101 7.70 16.98 1.69
N GLN A 102 7.08 17.29 0.56
CA GLN A 102 6.04 18.32 0.47
C GLN A 102 4.78 17.93 1.25
N ALA A 103 4.34 16.67 1.17
CA ALA A 103 3.17 16.19 1.90
C ALA A 103 3.40 16.26 3.42
N MET A 104 4.57 15.85 3.91
CA MET A 104 4.92 15.93 5.32
C MET A 104 5.00 17.38 5.82
N LEU A 105 5.64 18.28 5.06
CA LEU A 105 5.71 19.70 5.40
C LEU A 105 4.32 20.32 5.49
N GLN A 106 3.42 19.97 4.58
CA GLN A 106 2.05 20.46 4.65
C GLN A 106 1.36 19.97 5.92
N LEU A 107 1.34 18.65 6.16
CA LEU A 107 0.63 18.06 7.30
C LEU A 107 1.20 18.51 8.66
N ALA A 108 2.51 18.75 8.74
CA ALA A 108 3.17 19.20 9.97
C ALA A 108 2.90 20.68 10.31
N ASN A 109 2.57 21.50 9.32
CA ASN A 109 2.31 22.93 9.49
C ASN A 109 0.80 23.27 9.48
N GLU A 110 -0.07 22.26 9.46
CA GLU A 110 -1.51 22.46 9.61
C GLU A 110 -1.84 22.80 11.08
N ALA A 111 -2.64 23.86 11.27
CA ALA A 111 -3.02 24.41 12.58
C ALA A 111 -4.09 23.58 13.29
#